data_AF-X7EAJ8-F1
#
_entry.id   AF-X7EAJ8-F1
#
_cell.length_a   1.000
_cell.length_b   1.000
_cell.length_c   1.000
_cell.angle_alpha   90.00
_cell.angle_beta   90.00
_cell.angle_gamma   90.00
#
_symmetry.space_group_name_H-M   'P 1'
#
loop_
_entity.id
_entity.type
_entity.pdbx_description
1 polymer ?
#
loop_
_entity_poly.entity_id
_entity_poly.type
_entity_poly.pdbx_seq_one_letter_code
_entity_poly.pdbx_strand_id
1 'polypeptide(L)' 'MGLLNVIRRLALRQKLPSLEIARRTELSRKTIKRYLRVGTIEPNFSVPERPSKIDPFADKLAGWLKTESAKSR' A
#
# COMPACT_ATOMS: atom_id res chain seq x y z
N MET A 1 8.80 7.21 6.83
CA MET A 1 8.37 5.96 7.50
C MET A 1 8.02 6.27 8.95
N GLY A 2 6.73 6.37 9.30
CA GLY A 2 6.33 6.74 10.68
C GLY A 2 6.65 5.66 11.72
N LEU A 3 6.85 6.07 12.98
CA LEU A 3 7.14 5.21 14.14
C LEU A 3 6.14 4.03 14.27
N LEU A 4 4.87 4.27 14.00
CA LEU A 4 3.82 3.26 14.03
C LEU A 4 4.03 2.13 13.00
N ASN A 5 4.53 2.46 11.81
CA ASN A 5 4.80 1.46 10.77
C ASN A 5 5.97 0.55 11.16
N VAL A 6 6.97 1.10 11.85
CA VAL A 6 8.10 0.31 12.39
C VAL A 6 7.60 -0.67 13.46
N ILE A 7 6.81 -0.20 14.43
CA ILE A 7 6.24 -1.04 15.49
C ILE A 7 5.37 -2.16 14.92
N ARG A 8 4.47 -1.83 13.97
CA ARG A 8 3.59 -2.82 13.32
C ARG A 8 4.38 -3.84 12.51
N ARG A 9 5.42 -3.43 11.78
CA ARG A 9 6.27 -4.38 11.03
C ARG A 9 6.95 -5.37 11.98
N LEU A 10 7.51 -4.87 13.09
CA LEU A 10 8.17 -5.73 14.08
C LEU A 10 7.17 -6.69 14.75
N ALA A 11 5.97 -6.22 15.12
CA ALA A 11 4.97 -7.03 15.80
C ALA A 11 4.21 -7.99 14.89
N LEU A 12 3.72 -7.53 13.73
CA LEU A 12 2.80 -8.29 12.87
C LEU A 12 3.52 -9.11 11.80
N ARG A 13 4.60 -8.57 11.22
CA ARG A 13 5.34 -9.25 10.15
C ARG A 13 6.47 -10.10 10.71
N GLN A 14 7.29 -9.54 11.58
CA GLN A 14 8.42 -10.26 12.20
C GLN A 14 8.02 -11.05 13.45
N LYS A 15 6.77 -10.92 13.91
CA LYS A 15 6.21 -11.63 15.08
C LYS A 15 7.06 -11.51 16.34
N LEU A 16 7.75 -10.38 16.52
CA LEU A 16 8.59 -10.15 17.68
C LEU A 16 7.75 -9.87 18.93
N PRO A 17 8.20 -10.31 20.11
CA PRO A 17 7.52 -10.01 21.36
C PRO A 17 7.59 -8.51 21.66
N SER A 18 6.54 -7.96 22.28
CA SER A 18 6.45 -6.53 22.63
C SER A 18 7.63 -6.00 23.45
N LEU A 19 8.32 -6.89 24.17
CA LEU A 19 9.49 -6.58 24.98
C LEU A 19 10.74 -6.32 24.12
N GLU A 20 10.90 -7.10 23.05
CA GLU A 20 11.98 -6.92 22.07
C GLU A 20 11.77 -5.64 21.25
N ILE A 21 10.51 -5.36 20.92
CA ILE A 21 10.14 -4.10 20.25
C ILE A 21 10.43 -2.90 21.15
N ALA A 22 10.18 -3.01 22.46
CA ALA A 22 10.47 -1.96 23.43
C ALA A 22 11.97 -1.66 23.53
N ARG A 23 12.83 -2.70 23.53
CA ARG A 23 14.29 -2.50 23.51
C ARG A 23 14.77 -1.79 22.26
N ARG A 24 14.19 -2.08 21.10
CA ARG A 24 14.64 -1.54 19.81
C ARG A 24 14.10 -0.14 19.51
N THR A 25 12.93 0.19 20.04
CA THR A 25 12.27 1.47 19.77
C THR A 25 12.32 2.44 20.95
N GLU A 26 12.92 2.04 22.08
CA GLU A 26 12.97 2.79 23.34
C GLU A 26 11.59 3.20 23.88
N LEU A 27 10.53 2.54 23.41
CA LEU A 27 9.17 2.80 23.84
C LEU A 27 8.77 1.87 24.97
N SER A 28 7.93 2.37 25.88
CA SER A 28 7.35 1.52 26.89
C SER A 28 6.51 0.39 26.26
N ARG A 29 6.50 -0.77 26.90
CA ARG A 29 5.63 -1.91 26.50
C ARG A 29 4.15 -1.50 26.43
N LYS A 30 3.70 -0.59 27.31
CA LYS A 30 2.33 -0.05 27.32
C LYS A 30 2.05 0.78 26.07
N THR A 31 3.02 1.59 25.67
CA THR A 31 2.95 2.43 24.46
C THR A 31 2.83 1.56 23.21
N ILE A 32 3.61 0.49 23.10
CA ILE A 32 3.52 -0.47 21.99
C ILE A 32 2.15 -1.14 21.95
N LYS A 33 1.64 -1.63 23.09
CA LYS A 33 0.28 -2.22 23.16
C LYS A 33 -0.82 -1.22 22.78
N ARG A 34 -0.72 0.03 23.23
CA ARG A 34 -1.65 1.11 22.86
C ARG A 34 -1.62 1.33 21.35
N TYR A 35 -0.44 1.46 20.76
CA TYR A 35 -0.28 1.68 19.31
C TYR A 35 -0.77 0.51 18.45
N LEU A 36 -0.63 -0.73 18.94
CA LEU A 36 -1.19 -1.91 18.27
C LEU A 36 -2.72 -1.99 18.42
N ARG A 37 -3.27 -1.56 19.56
CA ARG A 37 -4.74 -1.54 19.80
C ARG A 37 -5.44 -0.46 18.99
N VAL A 38 -4.86 0.73 18.88
CA VAL A 38 -5.38 1.87 18.08
C VAL A 38 -5.17 1.62 16.57
N GLY A 39 -4.80 0.39 16.19
CA GLY A 39 -4.21 0.03 14.92
C GLY A 39 -5.12 -0.04 13.70
N THR A 40 -6.38 0.39 13.79
CA THR A 40 -7.33 0.45 12.66
C THR A 40 -7.11 1.70 11.81
N ILE A 41 -5.91 1.85 11.28
CA ILE A 41 -5.70 2.73 10.12
C ILE A 41 -5.44 1.77 8.97
N GLU A 42 -6.40 1.66 8.06
CA GLU A 42 -6.25 0.89 6.85
C GLU A 42 -4.96 1.35 6.15
N PRO A 43 -4.00 0.43 5.91
CA PRO A 43 -2.83 0.79 5.14
C PRO A 43 -3.31 1.24 3.75
N ASN A 44 -3.21 2.54 3.47
CA ASN A 44 -3.42 3.05 2.13
C ASN A 44 -2.24 2.56 1.28
N PHE A 45 -2.43 1.39 0.66
CA PHE A 45 -1.48 0.88 -0.31
C PHE A 45 -1.61 1.75 -1.55
N SER A 46 -0.66 2.67 -1.77
CA SER A 46 -0.52 3.29 -3.06
C SER A 46 -0.17 2.18 -4.05
N VAL A 47 -1.16 1.69 -4.78
CA VAL A 47 -0.90 0.84 -5.94
C VAL A 47 -0.07 1.72 -6.87
N PRO A 48 1.20 1.37 -7.16
CA PRO A 48 1.95 2.12 -8.15
C PRO A 48 1.14 2.03 -9.45
N GLU A 49 0.91 3.18 -10.08
CA GLU A 49 0.29 3.25 -11.40
C GLU A 49 1.24 2.52 -12.36
N ARG A 50 1.00 1.21 -12.52
CA ARG A 50 1.77 0.37 -13.42
C ARG A 50 1.16 0.64 -14.79
N PRO A 51 1.88 1.25 -15.73
CA PRO A 51 1.41 1.30 -17.10
C PRO A 51 1.25 -0.14 -17.57
N SER A 52 0.02 -0.54 -17.79
CA SER A 52 -0.32 -1.78 -18.45
C SER A 52 0.32 -1.79 -19.83
N LYS A 53 0.58 -2.98 -20.38
CA LYS A 53 1.19 -3.11 -21.71
C LYS A 53 0.34 -2.47 -22.82
N ILE A 54 -0.93 -2.16 -22.54
CA ILE A 54 -1.92 -1.61 -23.48
C ILE A 54 -2.00 -0.08 -23.37
N ASP A 55 -1.58 0.52 -22.26
CA ASP A 55 -1.62 1.99 -22.07
C ASP A 55 -0.87 2.77 -23.16
N PRO A 56 0.30 2.31 -23.66
CA PRO A 56 0.98 2.97 -24.79
C PRO A 56 0.20 2.95 -26.12
N PHE A 57 -0.84 2.12 -26.22
CA PHE A 57 -1.66 1.96 -27.43
C PHE A 57 -3.04 2.60 -27.30
N ALA A 58 -3.37 3.22 -26.16
CA ALA A 58 -4.68 3.80 -25.89
C ALA A 58 -5.11 4.81 -26.98
N ASP A 59 -4.23 5.72 -27.38
CA ASP A 59 -4.52 6.72 -28.43
C ASP A 59 -4.75 6.08 -29.81
N LYS A 60 -3.96 5.06 -30.15
CA LYS A 60 -4.11 4.34 -31.42
C LYS A 60 -5.41 3.55 -31.47
N LEU A 61 -5.76 2.87 -30.39
CA LEU A 61 -7.01 2.11 -30.26
C LEU A 61 -8.22 3.04 -30.30
N ALA A 62 -8.17 4.20 -29.63
CA ALA A 62 -9.22 5.20 -29.70
C ALA A 62 -9.39 5.76 -31.12
N GLY A 63 -8.28 5.95 -31.85
CA GLY A 63 -8.30 6.32 -33.26
C GLY A 63 -9.01 5.27 -34.13
N TRP A 64 -8.63 4.00 -34.01
CA TRP A 64 -9.24 2.90 -34.77
C TRP A 64 -10.72 2.70 -34.44
N LEU A 65 -11.11 2.81 -33.17
CA LEU A 65 -12.53 2.75 -32.77
C LEU A 65 -13.37 3.84 -33.43
N LYS A 66 -12.85 5.07 -33.50
CA LYS A 66 -13.55 6.17 -34.20
C LYS A 66 -13.68 5.85 -35.69
N THR A 67 -12.62 5.36 -36.32
CA THR A 67 -12.64 4.98 -37.74
C THR A 67 -13.61 3.83 -38.02
N GLU A 68 -13.63 2.81 -37.17
CA GLU A 68 -14.55 1.66 -37.27
C GLU A 68 -16.01 2.12 -37.07
N SER A 69 -16.26 2.99 -36.08
CA SER A 69 -17.61 3.51 -35.80
C SER A 69 -18.16 4.43 -36.90
N ALA A 70 -17.28 5.11 -37.64
CA ALA A 70 -17.64 5.93 -38.78
C ALA A 70 -17.88 5.10 -40.05
N LYS A 71 -17.50 3.82 -40.06
CA LYS A 71 -17.75 2.92 -41.17
C LYS A 71 -19.13 2.31 -40.97
N SER A 72 -20.10 2.80 -41.75
CA SER A 72 -21.41 2.14 -41.90
C SER A 72 -21.20 0.68 -42.30
N ARG A 73 -21.96 -0.23 -41.67
CA ARG A 73 -22.00 -1.66 -42.01
C ARG A 73 -22.20 -1.89 -43.50
#